data_AF-A0A645ES86-F1
#
_entry.id   AF-A0A645ES86-F1
#
_cell.length_a   1.000
_cell.length_b   1.000
_cell.length_c   1.000
_cell.angle_alpha   90.00
_cell.angle_beta   90.00
_cell.angle_gamma   90.00
#
_symmetry.space_group_name_H-M   'P 1'
#
loop_
_entity.id
_entity.type
_entity.pdbx_description
1 polymer ?
#
loop_
_entity_poly.entity_id
_entity_poly.type
_entity_poly.pdbx_seq_one_letter_code
_entity_poly.pdbx_strand_id
1 'polypeptide(L)'
;MDVIVGLPGEDEKVMMNTMEQISELNPDNLTIHTLALKKGSLLKSNLVDYKLPDEHTTQQMLEVATAFASKMQMKPYYLYRQKYMKGNLENVGYSKPGAECLYNIQMMEERQTIFGIGPAATTKVIQTTDWSLKNIFNAKDISTYSHKIDDTNQRCCQLLAESLAQ
;
A
#
# COMPACT_ATOMS: atom_id res chain seq x y z
N MET A 1 -2.71 -0.28 11.65
CA MET A 1 -2.98 1.17 11.63
C MET A 1 -2.15 1.77 10.53
N ASP A 2 -2.69 2.71 9.75
CA ASP A 2 -1.96 3.37 8.67
C ASP A 2 -1.95 4.88 8.92
N VAL A 3 -0.80 5.50 8.72
CA VAL A 3 -0.61 6.96 8.84
C VAL A 3 0.00 7.48 7.54
N ILE A 4 -0.45 8.65 7.09
CA ILE A 4 0.11 9.32 5.93
C ILE A 4 0.83 10.59 6.41
N VAL A 5 2.11 10.69 6.08
CA VAL A 5 2.97 11.84 6.36
C VAL A 5 2.94 12.80 5.19
N GLY A 6 2.80 14.09 5.48
CA GLY A 6 2.86 15.15 4.47
C GLY A 6 1.51 15.56 3.89
N LEU A 7 0.41 15.35 4.63
CA LEU A 7 -0.90 15.85 4.20
C LEU A 7 -0.97 17.39 4.25
N PRO A 8 -1.87 18.03 3.49
CA PRO A 8 -2.02 19.48 3.49
C PRO A 8 -2.21 20.07 4.89
N GLY A 9 -1.42 21.09 5.22
CA GLY A 9 -1.52 21.81 6.50
C GLY A 9 -0.96 21.08 7.73
N GLU A 10 -0.41 19.87 7.58
CA GLU A 10 0.22 19.16 8.70
C GLU A 10 1.68 19.58 8.93
N ASP A 11 2.11 19.49 10.18
CA ASP A 11 3.49 19.69 10.62
C ASP A 11 3.89 18.65 11.68
N GLU A 12 5.10 18.76 12.19
CA GLU A 12 5.66 17.91 13.25
C GLU A 12 4.77 17.82 14.50
N LYS A 13 4.07 18.90 14.88
CA LYS A 13 3.23 18.94 16.08
C LYS A 13 1.94 18.16 15.85
N VAL A 14 1.34 18.31 14.67
CA VAL A 14 0.16 17.54 14.27
C VAL A 14 0.52 16.05 14.22
N MET A 15 1.66 15.71 13.62
CA MET A 15 2.13 14.32 13.56
C MET A 15 2.40 13.75 14.97
N MET A 16 3.02 14.53 15.87
CA MET A 16 3.24 14.12 17.26
C MET A 16 1.94 13.80 17.97
N ASN A 17 0.94 14.68 17.91
CA ASN A 17 -0.36 14.46 18.52
C ASN A 17 -1.06 13.20 17.95
N THR A 18 -1.02 13.00 16.63
CA THR A 18 -1.57 11.79 16.00
C THR A 18 -0.88 10.52 16.51
N MET A 19 0.45 10.54 16.62
CA MET A 19 1.23 9.39 17.07
C MET A 19 1.08 9.11 18.56
N GLU A 20 0.86 10.12 19.40
CA GLU A 20 0.49 9.95 20.80
C GLU A 20 -0.82 9.17 20.94
N GLN A 21 -1.87 9.61 20.24
CA GLN A 21 -3.17 8.92 20.25
C GLN A 21 -3.07 7.49 19.71
N ILE A 22 -2.33 7.27 18.62
CA ILE A 22 -2.11 5.92 18.09
C ILE A 22 -1.37 5.03 19.10
N SER A 23 -0.42 5.60 19.85
CA SER A 23 0.32 4.83 20.86
C SER A 23 -0.56 4.37 22.01
N GLU A 24 -1.56 5.18 22.40
CA GLU A 24 -2.56 4.79 23.41
C GLU A 24 -3.46 3.65 22.94
N LEU A 25 -3.77 3.61 21.64
CA LEU A 25 -4.52 2.51 21.02
C LEU A 25 -3.71 1.20 20.94
N ASN A 26 -2.39 1.26 21.11
CA ASN A 26 -1.48 0.13 21.17
C ASN A 26 -1.66 -0.90 20.02
N PRO A 27 -1.66 -0.48 18.74
CA PRO A 27 -1.88 -1.39 17.62
C PRO A 27 -0.76 -2.44 17.52
N ASP A 28 -1.07 -3.59 16.94
CA ASP A 28 -0.05 -4.62 16.67
C ASP A 28 0.76 -4.33 15.39
N ASN A 29 0.18 -3.55 14.48
CA ASN A 29 0.77 -3.16 13.21
C ASN A 29 0.57 -1.67 12.92
N LEU A 30 1.61 -1.00 12.46
CA LEU A 30 1.62 0.40 12.06
C LEU A 30 2.34 0.54 10.72
N THR A 31 1.71 1.16 9.73
CA THR A 31 2.37 1.51 8.47
C THR A 31 2.47 3.02 8.34
N ILE A 32 3.68 3.50 8.12
CA ILE A 32 3.97 4.91 7.87
C ILE A 32 4.12 5.07 6.36
N HIS A 33 3.19 5.80 5.76
CA HIS A 33 3.20 6.14 4.33
C HIS A 33 3.62 7.59 4.15
N THR A 34 4.38 7.88 3.11
CA THR A 34 4.56 9.26 2.65
C THR A 34 3.50 9.59 1.60
N LEU A 35 2.95 10.81 1.63
CA LEU A 35 1.98 11.24 0.64
C LEU A 35 2.53 11.12 -0.79
N ALA A 36 1.85 10.34 -1.62
CA ALA A 36 2.08 10.25 -3.07
C ALA A 36 0.91 10.85 -3.85
N LEU A 37 1.19 11.82 -4.73
CA LEU A 37 0.15 12.51 -5.50
C LEU A 37 -0.33 11.68 -6.69
N LYS A 38 -1.42 10.95 -6.48
CA LYS A 38 -2.02 10.07 -7.50
C LYS A 38 -2.64 10.86 -8.66
N LYS A 39 -2.34 10.45 -9.90
CA LYS A 39 -2.97 11.00 -11.12
C LYS A 39 -4.49 10.80 -11.04
N GLY A 40 -5.25 11.88 -11.25
CA GLY A 40 -6.72 11.88 -11.21
C GLY A 40 -7.33 11.96 -9.82
N SER A 41 -6.54 12.14 -8.76
CA SER A 41 -7.08 12.43 -7.43
C SER A 41 -7.56 13.88 -7.33
N LEU A 42 -8.61 14.13 -6.53
CA LEU A 42 -9.11 15.48 -6.24
C LEU A 42 -8.00 16.38 -5.68
N LEU A 43 -7.18 15.84 -4.76
CA LEU A 43 -6.04 16.55 -4.18
C LEU A 43 -5.07 17.03 -5.26
N LYS A 44 -4.76 16.19 -6.26
CA LYS A 44 -3.89 16.59 -7.37
C LYS A 44 -4.53 17.64 -8.28
N SER A 45 -5.84 17.55 -8.53
CA SER A 45 -6.57 18.51 -9.36
C SER A 45 -6.64 19.90 -8.70
N ASN A 46 -6.68 19.95 -7.37
CA ASN A 46 -6.89 21.18 -6.60
C ASN A 46 -5.62 21.61 -5.83
N LEU A 47 -4.42 21.24 -6.31
CA LEU A 47 -3.15 21.53 -5.62
C LEU A 47 -2.94 23.01 -5.27
N VAL A 48 -3.51 23.92 -6.07
CA VAL A 48 -3.43 25.38 -5.84
C VAL A 48 -4.11 25.77 -4.53
N ASP A 49 -5.13 25.03 -4.11
CA ASP A 49 -5.92 25.31 -2.91
C ASP A 49 -5.30 24.69 -1.64
N TYR A 50 -4.26 23.87 -1.78
CA TYR A 50 -3.66 23.12 -0.68
C TYR A 50 -2.19 23.48 -0.46
N LYS A 51 -1.88 23.94 0.75
CA LYS A 51 -0.49 24.14 1.18
C LYS A 51 0.08 22.81 1.66
N LEU A 52 0.79 22.12 0.76
CA LEU A 52 1.55 20.92 1.12
C LEU A 52 2.81 21.29 1.94
N PRO A 53 3.18 20.46 2.93
CA PRO A 53 4.46 20.59 3.61
C PRO A 53 5.63 20.51 2.61
N ASP A 54 6.71 21.22 2.94
CA ASP A 54 7.98 21.08 2.22
C ASP A 54 8.70 19.79 2.63
N GLU A 55 9.81 19.49 1.96
CA GLU A 55 10.57 18.27 2.19
C GLU A 55 11.15 18.21 3.62
N HIS A 56 11.61 19.35 4.15
CA HIS A 56 12.15 19.42 5.50
C HIS A 56 11.09 19.10 6.56
N THR A 57 9.92 19.75 6.47
CA THR A 57 8.79 19.49 7.38
C THR A 57 8.32 18.05 7.26
N THR A 58 8.27 17.50 6.03
CA THR A 58 7.89 16.10 5.79
C THR A 58 8.87 15.14 6.46
N GLN A 59 10.17 15.42 6.37
CA GLN A 59 11.22 14.63 7.01
C GLN A 59 11.11 14.67 8.54
N GLN A 60 10.87 15.84 9.14
CA GLN A 60 10.66 15.96 10.59
C GLN A 60 9.44 15.15 11.07
N MET A 61 8.34 15.20 10.33
CA MET A 61 7.16 14.36 10.63
C MET A 61 7.48 12.87 10.54
N LEU A 62 8.26 12.45 9.54
CA LEU A 62 8.67 11.05 9.38
C LEU A 62 9.54 10.57 10.56
N GLU A 63 10.46 11.43 11.03
CA GLU A 63 11.28 11.18 12.21
C GLU A 63 10.44 11.01 13.47
N VAL A 64 9.43 11.86 13.68
CA VAL A 64 8.46 11.73 14.78
C VAL A 64 7.75 10.37 14.70
N ALA A 65 7.15 10.03 13.56
CA ALA A 65 6.41 8.78 13.42
C ALA A 65 7.30 7.55 13.64
N THR A 66 8.53 7.58 13.14
CA THR A 66 9.52 6.51 13.31
C THR A 66 9.96 6.37 14.77
N ALA A 67 10.17 7.48 15.49
CA ALA A 67 10.49 7.47 16.91
C ALA A 67 9.37 6.83 17.74
N PHE A 68 8.12 7.10 17.42
CA PHE A 68 6.97 6.47 18.08
C PHE A 68 6.86 4.98 17.79
N ALA A 69 7.11 4.54 16.55
CA ALA A 69 7.17 3.10 16.23
C ALA A 69 8.23 2.39 17.10
N SER A 70 9.40 3.01 17.26
CA SER A 70 10.46 2.51 18.14
C SER A 70 10.05 2.50 19.62
N LYS A 71 9.39 3.55 20.11
CA LYS A 71 8.86 3.65 21.49
C LYS A 71 7.82 2.55 21.78
N MET A 72 7.02 2.18 20.78
CA MET A 72 6.07 1.06 20.84
C MET A 72 6.75 -0.32 20.65
N GLN A 73 8.09 -0.37 20.61
CA GLN A 73 8.91 -1.57 20.44
C GLN A 73 8.64 -2.33 19.13
N MET A 74 8.16 -1.61 18.11
CA MET A 74 7.89 -2.20 16.81
C MET A 74 9.17 -2.31 15.97
N LYS A 75 9.19 -3.30 15.07
CA LYS A 75 10.27 -3.53 14.10
C LYS A 75 9.73 -3.36 12.68
N PRO A 76 10.52 -2.74 11.78
CA PRO A 76 10.15 -2.70 10.37
C PRO A 76 10.18 -4.12 9.79
N TYR A 77 9.17 -4.48 9.00
CA TYR A 77 9.06 -5.83 8.41
C TYR A 77 8.74 -5.83 6.90
N TYR A 78 8.33 -4.69 6.33
CA TYR A 78 8.33 -4.51 4.87
C TYR A 78 8.55 -3.05 4.51
N LEU A 79 8.96 -2.85 3.26
CA LEU A 79 9.21 -1.54 2.68
C LEU A 79 8.79 -1.52 1.23
N TYR A 80 8.24 -0.39 0.78
CA TYR A 80 8.03 -0.14 -0.63
C TYR A 80 8.07 1.34 -0.98
N ARG A 81 8.23 1.61 -2.28
CA ARG A 81 8.25 2.97 -2.82
C ARG A 81 7.12 3.14 -3.82
N GLN A 82 6.36 4.23 -3.70
CA GLN A 82 5.35 4.59 -4.68
C GLN A 82 5.92 5.52 -5.75
N LYS A 83 5.46 5.34 -6.99
CA LYS A 83 5.74 6.31 -8.06
C LYS A 83 5.11 7.66 -7.71
N TYR A 84 5.85 8.75 -7.94
CA TYR A 84 5.42 10.14 -7.68
C TYR A 84 5.38 10.57 -6.21
N MET A 85 6.21 9.99 -5.36
CA MET A 85 6.45 10.50 -4.01
C MET A 85 7.35 11.73 -4.03
N LYS A 86 6.99 12.75 -3.25
CA LYS A 86 7.82 13.95 -3.04
C LYS A 86 9.03 13.53 -2.17
N GLY A 87 10.25 13.87 -2.58
CA GLY A 87 11.48 13.53 -1.85
C GLY A 87 11.98 12.08 -1.98
N ASN A 88 11.37 11.22 -2.80
CA ASN A 88 11.77 9.81 -2.98
C ASN A 88 11.87 9.03 -1.65
N LEU A 89 10.99 9.36 -0.69
CA LEU A 89 10.91 8.70 0.61
C LEU A 89 10.40 7.26 0.48
N GLU A 90 10.06 6.61 1.59
CA GLU A 90 9.68 5.19 1.61
C GLU A 90 8.42 5.01 2.45
N ASN A 91 7.63 3.99 2.12
CA ASN A 91 6.52 3.53 2.96
C ASN A 91 6.99 2.29 3.70
N VAL A 92 6.92 2.32 5.02
CA VAL A 92 7.48 1.28 5.89
C VAL A 92 6.41 0.74 6.82
N GLY A 93 6.24 -0.58 6.81
CA GLY A 93 5.40 -1.29 7.76
C GLY A 93 6.19 -1.74 8.97
N TYR A 94 5.66 -1.44 10.15
CA TYR A 94 6.18 -1.81 11.45
C TYR A 94 5.20 -2.73 12.17
N SER A 95 5.71 -3.70 12.93
CA SER A 95 4.89 -4.53 13.80
C SER A 95 5.58 -4.80 15.12
N LYS A 96 4.80 -5.15 16.14
CA LYS A 96 5.38 -5.82 17.32
C LYS A 96 6.00 -7.16 16.88
N PRO A 97 7.07 -7.63 17.54
CA PRO A 97 7.64 -8.94 17.24
C PRO A 97 6.57 -10.05 17.33
N GLY A 98 6.47 -10.88 16.29
CA GLY A 98 5.48 -11.95 16.22
C GLY A 98 4.10 -11.53 15.71
N ALA A 99 3.90 -10.23 15.42
CA ALA A 99 2.68 -9.69 14.82
C ALA A 99 2.90 -9.19 13.38
N GLU A 100 3.95 -9.67 12.72
CA GLU A 100 4.22 -9.39 11.32
C GLU A 100 3.06 -9.90 10.45
N CYS A 101 2.61 -9.09 9.51
CA CYS A 101 1.52 -9.48 8.62
C CYS A 101 2.08 -10.34 7.48
N LEU A 102 1.95 -11.67 7.58
CA LEU A 102 2.39 -12.60 6.53
C LEU A 102 1.75 -12.27 5.18
N TYR A 103 0.47 -11.90 5.16
CA TYR A 103 -0.21 -11.48 3.94
C TYR A 103 0.49 -10.29 3.26
N ASN A 104 0.88 -9.26 4.03
CA ASN A 104 1.61 -8.11 3.47
C ASN A 104 2.96 -8.55 2.88
N ILE A 105 3.70 -9.41 3.57
CA ILE A 105 4.98 -9.94 3.07
C ILE A 105 4.77 -10.67 1.74
N GLN A 106 3.82 -11.61 1.69
CA GLN A 106 3.54 -12.41 0.50
C GLN A 106 3.06 -11.55 -0.68
N MET A 107 2.22 -10.54 -0.42
CA MET A 107 1.75 -9.59 -1.42
C MET A 107 2.88 -8.74 -1.99
N MET A 108 3.77 -8.24 -1.13
CA MET A 108 4.88 -7.37 -1.51
C MET A 108 5.99 -8.11 -2.26
N GLU A 109 6.26 -9.37 -1.89
CA GLU A 109 7.23 -10.21 -2.59
C GLU A 109 6.66 -10.86 -3.86
N GLU A 110 5.38 -10.66 -4.15
CA GLU A 110 4.65 -11.34 -5.25
C GLU A 110 4.81 -12.87 -5.18
N ARG A 111 4.71 -13.43 -3.96
CA ARG A 111 4.89 -14.86 -3.65
C ARG A 111 3.60 -15.65 -3.45
N GLN A 112 2.45 -15.01 -3.65
CA GLN A 112 1.15 -15.64 -3.60
C GLN A 112 0.32 -15.43 -4.89
N THR A 113 -0.29 -16.51 -5.38
CA THR A 113 -1.34 -16.44 -6.39
C THR A 113 -2.59 -15.79 -5.78
N ILE A 114 -3.10 -14.75 -6.43
CA ILE A 114 -4.22 -13.93 -5.96
C ILE A 114 -5.32 -14.00 -7.01
N PHE A 115 -6.54 -14.28 -6.59
CA PHE A 115 -7.72 -14.25 -7.47
C PHE A 115 -8.54 -12.98 -7.21
N GLY A 116 -8.55 -12.09 -8.19
CA GLY A 116 -9.21 -10.79 -8.07
C GLY A 116 -10.64 -10.84 -8.56
N ILE A 117 -11.60 -10.52 -7.69
CA ILE A 117 -13.02 -10.45 -8.03
C ILE A 117 -13.50 -8.99 -7.90
N GLY A 118 -14.28 -8.54 -8.88
CA GLY A 118 -14.83 -7.19 -8.92
C GLY A 118 -14.19 -6.28 -9.97
N PRO A 119 -14.84 -5.13 -10.27
CA PRO A 119 -14.27 -4.12 -11.17
C PRO A 119 -12.88 -3.68 -10.71
N ALA A 120 -11.97 -3.49 -11.66
CA ALA A 120 -10.58 -3.14 -11.45
C ALA A 120 -9.72 -4.15 -10.63
N ALA A 121 -10.28 -5.28 -10.21
CA ALA A 121 -9.52 -6.33 -9.55
C ALA A 121 -8.52 -6.98 -10.52
N THR A 122 -7.46 -7.56 -9.98
CA THR A 122 -6.43 -8.23 -10.76
C THR A 122 -6.24 -9.63 -10.22
N THR A 123 -6.29 -10.62 -11.10
CA THR A 123 -5.83 -11.97 -10.81
C THR A 123 -4.34 -12.04 -11.15
N LYS A 124 -3.53 -12.49 -10.19
CA LYS A 124 -2.09 -12.69 -10.34
C LYS A 124 -1.78 -14.16 -10.11
N VAL A 125 -1.17 -14.83 -11.08
CA VAL A 125 -0.80 -16.26 -10.99
C VAL A 125 0.71 -16.40 -11.07
N ILE A 126 1.30 -17.04 -10.07
CA ILE A 126 2.74 -17.31 -10.01
C ILE A 126 3.01 -18.63 -10.70
N GLN A 127 3.97 -18.61 -11.63
CA GLN A 127 4.52 -19.83 -12.21
C GLN A 127 5.55 -20.42 -11.23
N THR A 128 5.30 -21.62 -10.72
CA THR A 128 6.17 -22.29 -9.73
C THR A 128 7.51 -22.75 -10.30
N THR A 129 7.62 -22.85 -11.62
CA THR A 129 8.81 -23.30 -12.35
C THR A 129 9.92 -22.24 -12.40
N ASP A 130 9.56 -20.97 -12.60
CA ASP A 130 10.52 -19.86 -12.77
C ASP A 130 10.20 -18.63 -11.90
N TRP A 131 9.17 -18.71 -11.05
CA TRP A 131 8.67 -17.62 -10.21
C TRP A 131 8.19 -16.39 -10.98
N SER A 132 7.92 -16.52 -12.28
CA SER A 132 7.33 -15.43 -13.06
C SER A 132 5.86 -15.20 -12.70
N LEU A 133 5.39 -13.97 -12.88
CA LEU A 133 4.03 -13.55 -12.55
C LEU A 133 3.23 -13.27 -13.82
N LYS A 134 2.07 -13.92 -13.97
CA LYS A 134 1.10 -13.64 -15.04
C LYS A 134 -0.14 -12.97 -14.46
N ASN A 135 -0.56 -11.88 -15.08
CA ASN A 135 -1.67 -11.05 -14.58
C ASN A 135 -2.84 -11.01 -15.57
N ILE A 136 -4.05 -11.10 -15.04
CA ILE A 136 -5.30 -10.84 -15.76
C ILE A 136 -6.05 -9.73 -15.03
N PHE A 137 -6.47 -8.71 -15.78
CA PHE A 137 -7.11 -7.52 -15.24
C PHE A 137 -8.60 -7.53 -15.55
N ASN A 138 -9.42 -7.34 -14.52
CA ASN A 138 -10.83 -7.02 -14.72
C ASN A 138 -10.98 -5.59 -15.25
N ALA A 139 -12.03 -5.38 -16.04
CA ALA A 139 -12.39 -4.03 -16.48
C ALA A 139 -12.69 -3.13 -15.27
N LYS A 140 -12.35 -1.84 -15.39
CA LYS A 140 -12.50 -0.87 -14.29
C LYS A 140 -13.92 -0.33 -14.19
N ASP A 141 -14.58 -0.13 -15.32
CA ASP A 141 -15.94 0.36 -15.39
C ASP A 141 -16.93 -0.80 -15.22
N ILE A 142 -18.02 -0.52 -14.51
CA ILE A 142 -19.01 -1.54 -14.11
C ILE A 142 -19.68 -2.17 -15.34
N SER A 143 -19.97 -1.38 -16.37
CA SER A 143 -20.63 -1.87 -17.57
C SER A 143 -19.76 -2.90 -18.29
N THR A 144 -18.52 -2.56 -18.62
CA THR A 144 -17.59 -3.48 -19.29
C THR A 144 -17.26 -4.68 -18.41
N TYR A 145 -17.10 -4.48 -17.09
CA TYR A 145 -16.90 -5.57 -16.15
C TYR A 145 -18.05 -6.57 -16.22
N SER A 146 -19.29 -6.10 -16.13
CA SER A 146 -20.49 -6.95 -16.15
C SER A 146 -20.61 -7.74 -17.44
N HIS A 147 -20.26 -7.14 -18.59
CA HIS A 147 -20.31 -7.82 -19.89
C HIS A 147 -19.15 -8.81 -20.13
N LYS A 148 -17.99 -8.63 -19.49
CA LYS A 148 -16.77 -9.43 -19.74
C LYS A 148 -16.39 -10.38 -18.62
N ILE A 149 -17.13 -10.39 -17.51
CA ILE A 149 -16.76 -11.14 -16.31
C ILE A 149 -16.63 -12.64 -16.61
N ASP A 150 -17.53 -13.21 -17.40
CA ASP A 150 -17.51 -14.65 -17.71
C ASP A 150 -16.27 -15.04 -18.53
N ASP A 151 -15.96 -14.26 -19.59
CA ASP A 151 -14.73 -14.45 -20.39
C ASP A 151 -13.46 -14.28 -19.53
N THR A 152 -13.44 -13.25 -18.69
CA THR A 152 -12.28 -12.97 -17.83
C THR A 152 -12.08 -14.08 -16.80
N ASN A 153 -13.17 -14.58 -16.20
CA ASN A 153 -13.15 -15.71 -15.27
C ASN A 153 -12.66 -16.99 -15.95
N GLN A 154 -13.14 -17.31 -17.16
CA GLN A 154 -12.70 -18.47 -17.91
C GLN A 154 -11.18 -18.43 -18.16
N ARG A 155 -10.66 -17.27 -18.57
CA ARG A 155 -9.22 -17.06 -18.78
C ARG A 155 -8.42 -17.21 -17.48
N CYS A 156 -8.95 -16.72 -16.35
CA CYS A 156 -8.31 -16.90 -15.04
C CYS A 156 -8.24 -18.37 -14.63
N CYS A 157 -9.34 -19.13 -14.81
CA CYS A 157 -9.37 -20.57 -14.53
C CYS A 157 -8.38 -21.35 -15.40
N GLN A 158 -8.32 -21.03 -16.70
CA GLN A 158 -7.37 -21.66 -17.61
C GLN A 158 -5.92 -21.37 -17.19
N LEU A 159 -5.58 -20.11 -16.91
CA LEU A 159 -4.24 -19.73 -16.48
C LEU A 159 -3.82 -20.44 -15.19
N LEU A 160 -4.74 -20.59 -14.23
CA LEU A 160 -4.48 -21.31 -12.99
C LEU A 160 -4.23 -22.80 -13.25
N ALA A 161 -5.05 -23.44 -14.08
CA ALA A 161 -4.89 -24.86 -14.44
C ALA A 161 -3.54 -25.12 -15.12
N GLU A 162 -3.14 -24.26 -16.07
CA GLU A 162 -1.85 -24.33 -16.75
C GLU A 162 -0.66 -24.18 -15.78
N SER A 163 -0.83 -23.36 -14.75
CA SER A 163 0.21 -23.15 -13.73
C SER A 163 0.33 -24.31 -12.74
N LEU A 164 -0.77 -25.03 -12.46
CA LEU A 164 -0.78 -26.17 -11.53
C LEU A 164 -0.35 -27.49 -12.20
N ALA A 165 -0.38 -27.55 -13.53
CA ALA A 165 0.03 -28.73 -14.29
C ALA A 165 1.55 -28.83 -14.55
N GLN A 166 2.32 -27.84 -14.12
CA GLN A 166 3.79 -27.75 -14.25
C GLN A 166 4.48 -28.18 -12.96
#